data_AF-A0A478FTB6-F1
#
_entry.id   AF-A0A478FTB6-F1
#
_cell.length_a   1.000
_cell.length_b   1.000
_cell.length_c   1.000
_cell.angle_alpha   90.00
_cell.angle_beta   90.00
_cell.angle_gamma   90.00
#
_symmetry.space_group_name_H-M   'P 1'
#
loop_
_entity.id
_entity.type
_entity.pdbx_description
1 polymer ?
#
loop_
_entity_poly.entity_id
_entity_poly.type
_entity_poly.pdbx_seq_one_letter_code
_entity_poly.pdbx_strand_id
1 'polypeptide(L)'
;MSTQAIGAAAAGTVVIGGGGATIAYAAGAFNGEIKYKNFGDYVRRSGKYRYIGQGATVSENDPTAENIKKLLEKESRENKEDYRNKLKEQEPDMNLNPTDASTPKPSKEDINSAGQTEKTNETDKVSKFVSKWCIQNKTNKPTPSDGKEEFTEEKIKQHANWSKFEAVCLELVSTTNK
;
A
#
# COMPACT_ATOMS: atom_id res chain seq x y z
N MET A 1 17.32 50.93 -26.60
CA MET A 1 17.82 50.12 -25.49
C MET A 1 17.14 50.56 -24.21
N SER A 2 16.31 49.68 -23.64
CA SER A 2 15.95 49.67 -22.21
C SER A 2 15.26 48.34 -21.94
N THR A 3 16.06 47.36 -21.57
CA THR A 3 15.65 46.06 -21.05
C THR A 3 15.17 46.28 -19.63
N GLN A 4 13.86 46.20 -19.40
CA GLN A 4 13.32 46.10 -18.05
C GLN A 4 13.05 44.62 -17.76
N ALA A 5 14.03 44.00 -17.12
CA ALA A 5 13.87 42.72 -16.43
C ALA A 5 13.04 42.97 -15.17
N ILE A 6 11.83 42.40 -15.14
CA ILE A 6 11.04 42.17 -13.92
C ILE A 6 10.76 40.67 -14.00
N GLY A 7 11.51 39.81 -13.32
CA GLY A 7 11.53 39.75 -11.86
C GLY A 7 10.41 38.79 -11.46
N ALA A 8 10.72 37.50 -11.39
CA ALA A 8 9.80 36.47 -10.93
C ALA A 8 9.33 36.80 -9.51
N ALA A 9 8.01 36.85 -9.31
CA ALA A 9 7.40 36.83 -8.00
C ALA A 9 6.27 35.80 -8.02
N ALA A 10 6.54 34.67 -7.38
CA ALA A 10 5.54 33.70 -7.00
C ALA A 10 4.56 34.35 -6.02
N ALA A 11 3.29 34.44 -6.41
CA ALA A 11 2.15 34.48 -5.50
C ALA A 11 1.46 33.13 -5.66
N GLY A 12 1.36 32.26 -4.66
CA GLY A 12 0.95 32.57 -3.29
C GLY A 12 -0.45 31.99 -3.11
N THR A 13 -0.52 30.67 -2.95
CA THR A 13 -1.52 29.91 -2.19
C THR A 13 -2.93 30.50 -2.05
N VAL A 14 -3.89 29.93 -2.81
CA VAL A 14 -5.22 29.65 -2.25
C VAL A 14 -5.17 28.23 -1.69
N VAL A 15 -4.86 28.17 -0.39
CA VAL A 15 -5.36 27.13 0.50
C VAL A 15 -6.72 27.64 0.94
N ILE A 16 -7.79 26.87 0.73
CA ILE A 16 -8.98 26.75 1.60
C ILE A 16 -10.01 25.85 0.88
N GLY A 17 -10.37 24.74 1.53
CA GLY A 17 -11.72 24.16 1.43
C GLY A 17 -11.89 22.86 0.65
N GLY A 18 -11.68 21.71 1.31
CA GLY A 18 -12.50 20.52 1.09
C GLY A 18 -12.25 19.65 -0.14
N GLY A 19 -11.62 18.49 0.07
CA GLY A 19 -11.88 17.29 -0.72
C GLY A 19 -11.40 17.27 -2.18
N GLY A 20 -10.17 16.80 -2.39
CA GLY A 20 -9.72 16.30 -3.70
C GLY A 20 -8.67 17.17 -4.40
N ALA A 21 -7.52 16.56 -4.70
CA ALA A 21 -6.53 16.98 -5.70
C ALA A 21 -5.89 18.39 -5.58
N THR A 22 -4.81 18.49 -4.80
CA THR A 22 -3.71 19.41 -5.12
C THR A 22 -2.37 18.71 -4.95
N ILE A 23 -1.96 17.94 -5.97
CA ILE A 23 -0.59 17.42 -6.09
C ILE A 23 0.28 18.59 -6.56
N ALA A 24 0.69 19.45 -5.64
CA ALA A 24 1.69 20.48 -5.89
C ALA A 24 3.06 19.93 -5.49
N TYR A 25 3.74 19.24 -6.41
CA TYR A 25 5.20 19.08 -6.33
C TYR A 25 5.82 19.43 -7.67
N ALA A 26 6.19 20.72 -7.78
CA ALA A 26 7.05 21.24 -8.81
C ALA A 26 8.51 20.86 -8.50
N ALA A 27 9.06 19.95 -9.29
CA ALA A 27 10.50 19.83 -9.52
C ALA A 27 10.75 19.27 -10.93
N GLY A 28 10.87 20.18 -11.90
CA GLY A 28 11.34 19.88 -13.26
C GLY A 28 10.24 19.88 -14.33
N ALA A 29 10.03 21.05 -14.93
CA ALA A 29 9.16 21.25 -16.08
C ALA A 29 9.56 20.38 -17.30
N PHE A 30 8.54 19.92 -18.02
CA PHE A 30 8.57 19.27 -19.35
C PHE A 30 9.03 17.81 -19.46
N ASN A 31 8.55 16.92 -18.56
CA ASN A 31 8.23 15.54 -18.98
C ASN A 31 7.20 14.80 -18.10
N GLY A 32 6.24 15.49 -17.49
CA GLY A 32 4.91 15.02 -17.04
C GLY A 32 4.73 13.77 -16.14
N GLU A 33 5.75 12.99 -15.88
CA GLU A 33 5.62 11.66 -15.30
C GLU A 33 5.71 11.71 -13.77
N ILE A 34 4.64 11.27 -13.09
CA ILE A 34 4.62 11.21 -11.62
C ILE A 34 5.58 10.12 -11.17
N LYS A 35 6.58 10.52 -10.38
CA LYS A 35 7.56 9.60 -9.79
C LYS A 35 7.26 9.34 -8.33
N TYR A 36 7.54 8.12 -7.86
CA TYR A 36 7.25 7.59 -6.54
C TYR A 36 8.50 6.99 -5.92
N LYS A 37 8.66 7.12 -4.61
CA LYS A 37 9.87 6.61 -3.91
C LYS A 37 9.84 5.09 -3.67
N ASN A 38 8.66 4.57 -3.38
CA ASN A 38 8.41 3.17 -3.05
C ASN A 38 6.91 2.87 -3.17
N PHE A 39 6.52 1.64 -2.85
CA PHE A 39 5.11 1.22 -2.85
C PHE A 39 4.24 2.10 -1.95
N GLY A 40 4.68 2.39 -0.73
CA GLY A 40 3.95 3.24 0.21
C GLY A 40 3.72 4.67 -0.30
N ASP A 41 4.73 5.27 -0.93
CA ASP A 41 4.61 6.60 -1.53
C ASP A 41 3.64 6.60 -2.72
N TYR A 42 3.66 5.54 -3.54
CA TYR A 42 2.71 5.34 -4.62
C TYR A 42 1.26 5.19 -4.11
N VAL A 43 1.04 4.35 -3.10
CA VAL A 43 -0.29 4.18 -2.48
C VAL A 43 -0.80 5.50 -1.94
N ARG A 44 0.02 6.23 -1.19
CA ARG A 44 -0.34 7.52 -0.58
C ARG A 44 -0.66 8.60 -1.62
N ARG A 45 0.09 8.66 -2.73
CA ARG A 45 0.00 9.75 -3.70
C ARG A 45 -0.92 9.46 -4.88
N SER A 46 -1.15 8.19 -5.22
CA SER A 46 -2.03 7.82 -6.33
C SER A 46 -3.51 8.05 -6.03
N GLY A 47 -3.91 8.00 -4.75
CA GLY A 47 -5.31 8.09 -4.33
C GLY A 47 -6.20 6.91 -4.77
N LYS A 48 -5.64 5.93 -5.50
CA LYS A 48 -6.33 4.75 -6.02
C LYS A 48 -6.54 3.66 -4.96
N TYR A 49 -5.64 3.62 -3.98
CA TYR A 49 -5.55 2.54 -3.01
C TYR A 49 -5.53 3.06 -1.58
N ARG A 50 -6.08 2.26 -0.67
CA ARG A 50 -5.95 2.42 0.77
C ARG A 50 -5.18 1.23 1.32
N TYR A 51 -4.18 1.47 2.14
CA TYR A 51 -3.44 0.40 2.81
C TYR A 51 -4.29 -0.19 3.94
N ILE A 52 -4.43 -1.52 4.00
CA ILE A 52 -5.30 -2.24 4.95
C ILE A 52 -4.89 -1.97 6.42
N GLY A 53 -3.61 -1.70 6.69
CA GLY A 53 -3.15 -1.35 8.03
C GLY A 53 -3.49 0.06 8.51
N GLN A 54 -3.97 0.91 7.61
CA GLN A 54 -4.13 2.34 7.88
C GLN A 54 -5.58 2.74 8.11
N GLY A 55 -5.84 3.27 9.32
CA GLY A 55 -6.71 4.45 9.43
C GLY A 55 -6.07 5.64 8.67
N ALA A 56 -6.73 6.80 8.60
CA ALA A 56 -6.30 7.94 7.77
C ALA A 56 -4.88 8.53 8.02
N THR A 57 -4.09 7.97 8.96
CA THR A 57 -2.77 8.46 9.38
C THR A 57 -1.72 7.34 9.32
N VAL A 58 -0.60 7.60 8.66
CA VAL A 58 0.52 6.65 8.50
C VAL A 58 1.41 6.65 9.74
N SER A 59 1.47 5.53 10.47
CA SER A 59 2.42 5.29 11.56
C SER A 59 3.32 4.09 11.24
N GLU A 60 4.57 4.13 11.71
CA GLU A 60 5.52 3.00 11.62
C GLU A 60 5.08 1.79 12.46
N ASN A 61 4.14 1.99 13.40
CA ASN A 61 3.53 0.96 14.25
C ASN A 61 2.13 0.54 13.75
N ASP A 62 1.95 0.52 12.42
CA ASP A 62 0.69 0.29 11.70
C ASP A 62 -0.09 -0.93 12.25
N PRO A 63 -1.34 -0.80 12.72
CA PRO A 63 -2.17 -1.92 13.16
C PRO A 63 -2.68 -2.74 11.94
N THR A 64 -1.76 -3.40 11.23
CA THR A 64 -2.09 -4.21 10.06
C THR A 64 -2.68 -5.56 10.48
N ALA A 65 -2.13 -6.20 11.52
CA ALA A 65 -2.64 -7.49 11.99
C ALA A 65 -4.10 -7.41 12.46
N GLU A 66 -4.48 -6.38 13.22
CA GLU A 66 -5.85 -6.24 13.72
C GLU A 66 -6.85 -5.99 12.57
N ASN A 67 -6.50 -5.17 11.59
CA ASN A 67 -7.37 -4.92 10.44
C ASN A 67 -7.49 -6.15 9.54
N ILE A 68 -6.40 -6.90 9.34
CA ILE A 68 -6.44 -8.19 8.64
C ILE A 68 -7.34 -9.18 9.39
N LYS A 69 -7.23 -9.23 10.71
CA LYS A 69 -8.10 -10.06 11.56
C LYS A 69 -9.58 -9.69 11.38
N LYS A 70 -9.92 -8.40 11.48
CA LYS A 70 -11.28 -7.90 11.24
C LYS A 70 -11.79 -8.23 9.84
N LEU A 71 -10.93 -8.15 8.82
CA LEU A 71 -11.28 -8.50 7.46
C LEU A 71 -11.61 -9.99 7.32
N LEU A 72 -10.78 -10.88 7.87
CA LEU A 72 -11.00 -12.33 7.87
C LEU A 72 -12.27 -12.73 8.65
N GLU A 73 -12.50 -12.11 9.81
CA GLU A 73 -13.71 -12.32 10.62
C GLU A 73 -14.98 -11.80 9.92
N LYS A 74 -14.88 -10.66 9.24
CA LYS A 74 -15.98 -10.10 8.45
C LYS A 74 -16.34 -11.04 7.30
N GLU A 75 -15.35 -11.51 6.54
CA GLU A 75 -15.58 -12.46 5.45
C GLU A 75 -16.24 -13.75 5.94
N SER A 76 -15.80 -14.28 7.07
CA SER A 76 -16.40 -15.48 7.68
C SER A 76 -17.85 -15.27 8.05
N ARG A 77 -18.20 -14.12 8.64
CA ARG A 77 -19.59 -13.79 8.99
C ARG A 77 -20.47 -13.58 7.75
N GLU A 78 -19.90 -13.05 6.68
CA GLU A 78 -20.60 -12.79 5.43
C GLU A 78 -20.61 -14.00 4.46
N ASN A 79 -20.05 -15.15 4.86
CA ASN A 79 -19.82 -16.32 3.99
C ASN A 79 -19.11 -15.94 2.68
N LYS A 80 -18.14 -15.03 2.77
CA LYS A 80 -17.26 -14.61 1.68
C LYS A 80 -15.87 -15.21 1.84
N GLU A 81 -15.14 -15.27 0.72
CA GLU A 81 -13.79 -15.81 0.68
C GLU A 81 -12.84 -14.98 -0.21
N ASP A 82 -13.20 -13.77 -0.61
CA ASP A 82 -12.45 -13.00 -1.61
C ASP A 82 -11.01 -12.73 -1.16
N TYR A 83 -10.83 -12.24 0.06
CA TYR A 83 -9.53 -11.95 0.66
C TYR A 83 -8.78 -13.23 1.03
N ARG A 84 -9.48 -14.24 1.57
CA ARG A 84 -8.86 -15.56 1.81
C ARG A 84 -8.34 -16.19 0.52
N ASN A 85 -9.06 -16.08 -0.58
CA ASN A 85 -8.64 -16.63 -1.87
C ASN A 85 -7.44 -15.87 -2.44
N LYS A 86 -7.41 -14.54 -2.33
CA LYS A 86 -6.21 -13.74 -2.64
C LYS A 86 -5.02 -14.18 -1.79
N LEU A 87 -5.21 -14.38 -0.49
CA LEU A 87 -4.15 -14.88 0.38
C LEU A 87 -3.65 -16.26 -0.07
N LYS A 88 -4.54 -17.23 -0.34
CA LYS A 88 -4.13 -18.58 -0.80
C LYS A 88 -3.32 -18.54 -2.10
N GLU A 89 -3.66 -17.62 -2.99
CA GLU A 89 -2.99 -17.48 -4.28
C GLU A 89 -1.60 -16.84 -4.13
N GLN A 90 -1.48 -15.80 -3.30
CA GLN A 90 -0.25 -15.01 -3.20
C GLN A 90 0.72 -15.53 -2.13
N GLU A 91 0.23 -16.20 -1.10
CA GLU A 91 1.01 -16.65 0.05
C GLU A 91 2.22 -17.55 -0.28
N PRO A 92 2.19 -18.45 -1.28
CA PRO A 92 3.35 -19.28 -1.63
C PRO A 92 4.60 -18.46 -1.94
N ASP A 93 4.43 -17.27 -2.53
CA ASP A 93 5.52 -16.37 -2.89
C ASP A 93 5.78 -15.25 -1.87
N MET A 94 5.00 -15.20 -0.78
CA MET A 94 5.22 -14.27 0.32
C MET A 94 6.32 -14.83 1.23
N ASN A 95 7.44 -14.12 1.30
CA ASN A 95 8.56 -14.47 2.17
C ASN A 95 8.89 -13.27 3.07
N LEU A 96 9.03 -13.53 4.37
CA LEU A 96 9.50 -12.55 5.33
C LEU A 96 11.02 -12.45 5.30
N ASN A 97 11.55 -11.30 5.72
CA ASN A 97 12.97 -11.13 5.95
C ASN A 97 13.47 -12.12 7.03
N PRO A 98 14.76 -12.53 6.99
CA PRO A 98 15.33 -13.44 7.99
C PRO A 98 15.18 -12.95 9.45
N THR A 99 15.15 -11.62 9.65
CA THR A 99 14.92 -10.99 10.96
C THR A 99 13.54 -11.28 11.54
N ASP A 100 12.60 -11.68 10.70
CA ASP A 100 11.22 -12.00 11.06
C ASP A 100 10.93 -13.51 11.02
N ALA A 101 11.97 -14.36 10.93
CA ALA A 101 11.85 -15.82 10.83
C ALA A 101 11.09 -16.48 11.99
N SER A 102 10.94 -15.78 13.14
CA SER A 102 10.12 -16.22 14.26
C SER A 102 8.61 -16.18 13.98
N THR A 103 8.19 -15.55 12.89
CA THR A 103 6.78 -15.51 12.45
C THR A 103 6.54 -16.63 11.45
N PRO A 104 5.90 -17.74 11.87
CA PRO A 104 5.72 -18.88 10.99
C PRO A 104 4.80 -18.51 9.84
N LYS A 105 5.20 -18.93 8.64
CA LYS A 105 4.36 -18.88 7.44
C LYS A 105 3.08 -19.72 7.66
N PRO A 106 1.88 -19.17 7.43
CA PRO A 106 0.63 -19.91 7.62
C PRO A 106 0.50 -21.00 6.56
N SER A 107 -0.12 -22.13 6.92
CA SER A 107 -0.49 -23.15 5.93
C SER A 107 -1.77 -22.74 5.18
N LYS A 108 -2.11 -23.48 4.12
CA LYS A 108 -3.39 -23.30 3.42
C LYS A 108 -4.57 -23.54 4.36
N GLU A 109 -4.45 -24.49 5.29
CA GLU A 109 -5.44 -24.81 6.31
C GLU A 109 -5.61 -23.67 7.33
N ASP A 110 -4.50 -23.04 7.74
CA ASP A 110 -4.55 -21.84 8.58
C ASP A 110 -5.33 -20.73 7.88
N ILE A 111 -5.08 -20.50 6.58
CA ILE A 111 -5.79 -19.47 5.79
C ILE A 111 -7.27 -19.82 5.62
N ASN A 112 -7.61 -21.08 5.37
CA ASN A 112 -8.99 -21.54 5.22
C ASN A 112 -9.82 -21.33 6.49
N SER A 113 -9.21 -21.58 7.65
CA SER A 113 -9.87 -21.51 8.94
C SER A 113 -9.82 -20.12 9.60
N ALA A 114 -8.90 -19.26 9.17
CA ALA A 114 -8.78 -17.91 9.71
C ALA A 114 -10.07 -17.09 9.56
N GLY A 115 -10.46 -16.41 10.65
CA GLY A 115 -11.69 -15.64 10.78
C GLY A 115 -12.91 -16.44 11.26
N GLN A 116 -12.85 -17.78 11.29
CA GLN A 116 -13.95 -18.62 11.81
C GLN A 116 -14.03 -18.53 13.34
N THR A 117 -15.24 -18.76 13.88
CA THR A 117 -15.47 -18.84 15.32
C THR A 117 -14.58 -19.96 15.90
N GLU A 118 -13.90 -19.69 17.03
CA GLU A 118 -12.94 -20.58 17.71
C GLU A 118 -11.58 -20.76 17.03
N LYS A 119 -11.36 -20.20 15.84
CA LYS A 119 -10.10 -20.29 15.08
C LYS A 119 -9.16 -19.10 15.32
N THR A 120 -9.07 -18.67 16.59
CA THR A 120 -8.33 -17.47 16.99
C THR A 120 -6.83 -17.62 16.72
N ASN A 121 -6.26 -18.81 16.91
CA ASN A 121 -4.83 -19.05 16.71
C ASN A 121 -4.43 -18.95 15.23
N GLU A 122 -5.22 -19.57 14.35
CA GLU A 122 -5.03 -19.53 12.90
C GLU A 122 -5.22 -18.11 12.37
N THR A 123 -6.24 -17.41 12.89
CA THR A 123 -6.49 -15.99 12.58
C THR A 123 -5.33 -15.10 12.99
N ASP A 124 -4.80 -15.28 14.20
CA ASP A 124 -3.67 -14.51 14.71
C ASP A 124 -2.38 -14.84 13.94
N LYS A 125 -2.17 -16.10 13.55
CA LYS A 125 -1.03 -16.53 12.75
C LYS A 125 -1.05 -15.88 11.36
N VAL A 126 -2.16 -16.00 10.64
CA VAL A 126 -2.33 -15.42 9.30
C VAL A 126 -2.19 -13.91 9.36
N SER A 127 -2.89 -13.25 10.29
CA SER A 127 -2.86 -11.79 10.40
C SER A 127 -1.48 -11.24 10.74
N LYS A 128 -0.74 -11.87 11.66
CA LYS A 128 0.64 -11.46 12.00
C LYS A 128 1.59 -11.64 10.82
N PHE A 129 1.52 -12.78 10.13
CA PHE A 129 2.37 -13.04 8.97
C PHE A 129 2.13 -12.02 7.85
N VAL A 130 0.87 -11.85 7.44
CA VAL A 130 0.50 -10.92 6.36
C VAL A 130 0.82 -9.48 6.77
N SER A 131 0.57 -9.10 8.02
CA SER A 131 0.93 -7.79 8.58
C SER A 131 2.41 -7.49 8.40
N LYS A 132 3.29 -8.41 8.81
CA LYS A 132 4.74 -8.23 8.67
C LYS A 132 5.16 -8.15 7.21
N TRP A 133 4.60 -9.01 6.36
CA TRP A 133 4.91 -9.00 4.93
C TRP A 133 4.49 -7.67 4.28
N CYS A 134 3.33 -7.14 4.62
CA CYS A 134 2.86 -5.85 4.13
C CYS A 134 3.75 -4.70 4.61
N ILE A 135 4.15 -4.67 5.90
CA ILE A 135 5.05 -3.64 6.45
C ILE A 135 6.41 -3.68 5.73
N GLN A 136 6.97 -4.88 5.55
CA GLN A 136 8.23 -5.08 4.82
C GLN A 136 8.14 -4.59 3.37
N ASN A 137 7.04 -4.90 2.67
CA ASN A 137 6.91 -4.57 1.25
C ASN A 137 6.48 -3.12 1.00
N LYS A 138 5.95 -2.42 1.99
CA LYS A 138 5.58 -1.00 1.88
C LYS A 138 6.75 -0.10 1.51
N THR A 139 7.96 -0.42 1.98
CA THR A 139 9.18 0.32 1.67
C THR A 139 9.91 -0.23 0.45
N ASN A 140 9.41 -1.30 -0.18
CA ASN A 140 10.02 -1.85 -1.38
C ASN A 140 9.96 -0.86 -2.53
N LYS A 141 11.06 -0.85 -3.27
CA LYS A 141 11.29 0.01 -4.42
C LYS A 141 11.78 -0.86 -5.58
N PRO A 142 11.39 -0.56 -6.82
CA PRO A 142 11.98 -1.18 -7.98
C PRO A 142 13.51 -1.00 -8.00
N THR A 143 14.23 -1.90 -8.67
CA THR A 143 15.68 -1.76 -8.81
C THR A 143 15.96 -0.48 -9.61
N PRO A 144 16.81 0.43 -9.11
CA PRO A 144 17.20 1.61 -9.86
C PRO A 144 17.86 1.19 -11.18
N SER A 145 17.24 1.52 -12.30
CA SER A 145 17.98 1.69 -13.54
C SER A 145 18.69 3.05 -13.40
N ASP A 146 20.03 3.04 -13.36
CA ASP A 146 20.88 4.24 -13.40
C ASP A 146 20.87 5.13 -12.13
N GLY A 147 20.75 4.54 -10.93
CA GLY A 147 20.87 5.29 -9.67
C GLY A 147 19.71 6.24 -9.37
N LYS A 148 18.58 6.12 -10.08
CA LYS A 148 17.36 6.90 -9.83
C LYS A 148 16.66 6.42 -8.55
N GLU A 149 16.40 7.34 -7.63
CA GLU A 149 15.70 7.08 -6.36
C GLU A 149 14.17 7.11 -6.46
N GLU A 150 13.63 7.50 -7.63
CA GLU A 150 12.20 7.63 -7.87
C GLU A 150 11.75 6.89 -9.13
N PHE A 151 10.56 6.29 -9.07
CA PHE A 151 10.06 5.30 -10.02
C PHE A 151 8.68 5.68 -10.57
N THR A 152 8.41 5.31 -11.80
CA THR A 152 7.12 5.54 -12.46
C THR A 152 6.09 4.52 -11.98
N GLU A 153 4.79 4.77 -12.20
CA GLU A 153 3.73 3.79 -11.87
C GLU A 153 3.98 2.46 -12.58
N GLU A 154 4.43 2.51 -13.83
CA GLU A 154 4.76 1.32 -14.62
C GLU A 154 5.88 0.49 -13.95
N LYS A 155 6.97 1.15 -13.52
CA LYS A 155 8.07 0.45 -12.82
C LYS A 155 7.63 -0.14 -11.48
N ILE A 156 6.75 0.55 -10.76
CA ILE A 156 6.16 0.04 -9.51
C ILE A 156 5.35 -1.23 -9.82
N LYS A 157 4.47 -1.18 -10.83
CA LYS A 157 3.59 -2.29 -11.22
C LYS A 157 4.32 -3.50 -11.79
N GLN A 158 5.47 -3.29 -12.43
CA GLN A 158 6.33 -4.37 -12.95
C GLN A 158 7.13 -5.08 -11.85
N HIS A 159 7.20 -4.52 -10.63
CA HIS A 159 7.93 -5.16 -9.55
C HIS A 159 7.26 -6.46 -9.10
N ALA A 160 8.04 -7.54 -8.93
CA ALA A 160 7.53 -8.89 -8.66
C ALA A 160 6.68 -9.04 -7.39
N ASN A 161 6.80 -8.10 -6.45
CA ASN A 161 5.99 -8.07 -5.22
C ASN A 161 4.80 -7.12 -5.30
N TRP A 162 4.67 -6.31 -6.36
CA TRP A 162 3.60 -5.32 -6.46
C TRP A 162 2.22 -5.98 -6.53
N SER A 163 2.02 -6.95 -7.43
CA SER A 163 0.70 -7.62 -7.58
C SER A 163 0.24 -8.27 -6.27
N LYS A 164 1.17 -8.92 -5.56
CA LYS A 164 0.93 -9.51 -4.23
C LYS A 164 0.54 -8.43 -3.23
N PHE A 165 1.31 -7.34 -3.18
CA PHE A 165 1.08 -6.21 -2.28
C PHE A 165 -0.26 -5.54 -2.53
N GLU A 166 -0.59 -5.31 -3.80
CA GLU A 166 -1.89 -4.79 -4.22
C GLU A 166 -3.04 -5.72 -3.81
N ALA A 167 -2.89 -7.03 -3.95
CA ALA A 167 -3.93 -7.99 -3.64
C ALA A 167 -4.19 -8.16 -2.13
N VAL A 168 -3.12 -8.20 -1.32
CA VAL A 168 -3.21 -8.63 0.09
C VAL A 168 -3.01 -7.50 1.10
N CYS A 169 -2.49 -6.34 0.68
CA CYS A 169 -2.21 -5.22 1.58
C CYS A 169 -3.01 -3.97 1.24
N LEU A 170 -3.68 -3.91 0.08
CA LEU A 170 -4.40 -2.74 -0.40
C LEU A 170 -5.89 -3.03 -0.64
N GLU A 171 -6.69 -2.00 -0.45
CA GLU A 171 -8.07 -1.93 -0.89
C GLU A 171 -8.21 -0.82 -1.94
N LEU A 172 -9.05 -1.05 -2.95
CA LEU A 172 -9.37 -0.01 -3.91
C LEU A 172 -10.23 1.07 -3.22
N VAL A 173 -9.85 2.33 -3.38
CA VAL A 173 -10.68 3.45 -2.98
C VAL A 173 -11.74 3.60 -4.06
N SER A 174 -12.92 3.06 -3.83
CA SER A 174 -14.08 3.34 -4.69
C SER A 174 -14.43 4.81 -4.56
N THR A 175 -14.13 5.60 -5.59
CA THR A 175 -14.66 6.95 -5.78
C THR A 175 -16.18 6.84 -5.87
N THR A 176 -16.84 6.98 -4.73
CA THR A 176 -18.29 7.10 -4.68
C THR A 176 -18.57 8.50 -5.22
N ASN A 177 -18.79 8.62 -6.52
CA ASN A 177 -19.40 9.81 -7.11
C ASN A 177 -20.76 9.98 -6.43
N LYS A 178 -20.85 10.95 -5.53
CA LYS A 178 -22.09 11.46 -4.96
C LYS A 178 -22.39 12.79 -5.62
#